data_AF-G1X854-F1
#
_entry.id   AF-G1X854-F1
#
_cell.length_a   1.000
_cell.length_b   1.000
_cell.length_c   1.000
_cell.angle_alpha   90.00
_cell.angle_beta   90.00
_cell.angle_gamma   90.00
#
_symmetry.space_group_name_H-M   'P 1'
#
loop_
_entity.id
_entity.type
_entity.pdbx_description
1 polymer ?
#
loop_
_entity_poly.entity_id
_entity_poly.type
_entity_poly.pdbx_seq_one_letter_code
_entity_poly.pdbx_strand_id
1 'polypeptide(L)'
;MHDNYKKAKHTVVFDLELADFKWTGDGHSCLALALSTWFSRGWTALELRSSESVKVVFKNPNGGRRVLKDLDSKIVQPSMHLYAHPGWKSVAEHIRWLRRNQSNFNRPSEYPDFGVFPGSIAFTVTPIESQRSDFTIDSLLSILEPRYTCWARDRIIIAALLVGTNSKTPDQTWFDPEQPRADISRKILIKIGSISYHSIFHDEVPIFESGPWSWCPPSLFGFGSRAYSPGSVYSVGAFLSVGTDGHLYGNWNVFELPDDAADRLRPHASHPHLKSRIMVALREHTNFYLLSARESRQISKYLLAKATEQYTNDQKSKCWQGAGGYFPPPAKVFQYVGIVIGQLPPDAECIAHGQNCRL
;
A
#
# COMPACT_ATOMS: atom_id res chain seq x y z
N MET A 1 14.94 11.91 15.28
CA MET A 1 14.56 13.19 14.64
C MET A 1 13.06 13.45 14.70
N HIS A 2 12.20 12.52 14.27
CA HIS A 2 10.73 12.70 14.29
C HIS A 2 10.14 12.98 15.68
N ASP A 3 10.77 12.47 16.75
CA ASP A 3 10.40 12.80 18.14
C ASP A 3 10.46 14.30 18.46
N ASN A 4 11.37 15.06 17.82
CA ASN A 4 11.44 16.51 18.01
C ASN A 4 10.18 17.19 17.50
N TYR A 5 9.66 16.74 16.34
CA TYR A 5 8.41 17.24 15.78
C TYR A 5 7.20 16.83 16.61
N LYS A 6 7.22 15.62 17.19
CA LYS A 6 6.18 15.15 18.11
C LYS A 6 6.11 15.98 19.40
N LYS A 7 7.27 16.40 19.93
CA LYS A 7 7.36 17.21 21.17
C LYS A 7 7.22 18.71 20.92
N ALA A 8 7.32 19.16 19.68
CA ALA A 8 7.25 20.57 19.34
C ALA A 8 5.81 21.09 19.46
N LYS A 9 5.65 22.25 20.11
CA LYS A 9 4.35 22.95 20.17
C LYS A 9 3.85 23.33 18.78
N HIS A 10 4.75 23.80 17.92
CA HIS A 10 4.47 24.14 16.53
C HIS A 10 5.66 23.78 15.65
N THR A 11 5.38 23.18 14.50
CA THR A 11 6.32 23.00 13.39
C THR A 11 6.11 24.15 12.41
N VAL A 12 7.17 24.91 12.13
CA VAL A 12 7.12 26.04 11.21
C VAL A 12 7.74 25.65 9.88
N VAL A 13 6.95 25.75 8.81
CA VAL A 13 7.37 25.55 7.43
C VAL A 13 7.77 26.90 6.86
N PHE A 14 9.07 27.04 6.60
CA PHE A 14 9.63 28.17 5.88
C PHE A 14 10.32 27.65 4.61
N ASP A 15 9.69 27.94 3.48
CA ASP A 15 10.20 27.65 2.14
C ASP A 15 10.21 28.96 1.36
N LEU A 16 11.24 29.20 0.55
CA LEU A 16 11.39 30.48 -0.15
C LEU A 16 10.28 30.72 -1.18
N GLU A 17 9.84 29.67 -1.88
CA GLU A 17 8.77 29.75 -2.88
C GLU A 17 7.45 30.09 -2.19
N LEU A 18 7.14 29.43 -1.07
CA LEU A 18 5.95 29.73 -0.27
C LEU A 18 6.03 31.10 0.38
N ALA A 19 7.20 31.47 0.88
CA ALA A 19 7.42 32.77 1.48
C ALA A 19 7.11 33.86 0.46
N ASP A 20 7.46 33.71 -0.81
CA ASP A 20 7.13 34.65 -1.91
C ASP A 20 5.75 34.48 -2.54
N PHE A 21 5.11 33.36 -2.27
CA PHE A 21 3.74 33.09 -2.67
C PHE A 21 2.74 33.95 -1.90
N LYS A 22 1.94 34.76 -2.62
CA LYS A 22 0.95 35.66 -2.03
C LYS A 22 -0.16 34.86 -1.36
N TRP A 23 -0.33 35.03 -0.05
CA TRP A 23 -1.41 34.39 0.69
C TRP A 23 -2.78 34.86 0.22
N THR A 24 -3.66 33.90 -0.01
CA THR A 24 -5.09 34.08 -0.22
C THR A 24 -5.88 33.09 0.63
N GLY A 25 -7.05 33.50 1.10
CA GLY A 25 -7.93 32.65 1.92
C GLY A 25 -8.81 31.68 1.12
N ASP A 26 -8.57 31.52 -0.18
CA ASP A 26 -9.43 30.81 -1.13
C ASP A 26 -9.07 29.32 -1.33
N GLY A 27 -7.97 28.86 -0.71
CA GLY A 27 -7.50 27.47 -0.77
C GLY A 27 -6.41 27.18 -1.80
N HIS A 28 -6.11 28.09 -2.74
CA HIS A 28 -5.07 27.81 -3.75
C HIS A 28 -3.68 27.64 -3.13
N SER A 29 -3.46 28.22 -1.94
CA SER A 29 -2.21 28.08 -1.16
C SER A 29 -1.92 26.62 -0.78
N CYS A 30 -2.92 25.74 -0.80
CA CYS A 30 -2.74 24.31 -0.57
C CYS A 30 -2.02 23.63 -1.74
N LEU A 31 -2.35 24.02 -2.98
CA LEU A 31 -1.63 23.56 -4.16
C LEU A 31 -0.20 24.09 -4.18
N ALA A 32 0.00 25.37 -3.85
CA ALA A 32 1.33 25.95 -3.74
C ALA A 32 2.21 25.18 -2.73
N LEU A 33 1.66 24.83 -1.57
CA LEU A 33 2.35 23.99 -0.59
C LEU A 33 2.77 22.64 -1.19
N ALA A 34 1.88 21.94 -1.88
CA ALA A 34 2.19 20.62 -2.44
C ALA A 34 3.22 20.67 -3.58
N LEU A 35 3.29 21.78 -4.30
CA LEU A 35 4.27 22.01 -5.36
C LEU A 35 5.61 22.54 -4.85
N SER A 36 5.70 22.96 -3.58
CA SER A 36 6.93 23.49 -3.02
C SER A 36 8.02 22.43 -2.89
N THR A 37 9.29 22.87 -3.02
CA THR A 37 10.44 21.99 -2.81
C THR A 37 10.53 21.41 -1.41
N TRP A 38 9.90 22.05 -0.42
CA TRP A 38 9.77 21.50 0.92
C TRP A 38 8.89 20.25 0.93
N PHE A 39 7.71 20.29 0.30
CA PHE A 39 6.76 19.18 0.36
C PHE A 39 7.21 17.93 -0.41
N SER A 40 8.03 18.11 -1.45
CA SER A 40 8.60 17.00 -2.24
C SER A 40 9.66 16.19 -1.48
N ARG A 41 10.16 16.67 -0.33
CA ARG A 41 11.17 15.96 0.46
C ARG A 41 10.57 14.72 1.14
N GLY A 42 11.38 13.66 1.20
CA GLY A 42 11.03 12.41 1.86
C GLY A 42 10.60 12.61 3.31
N TRP A 43 11.50 13.21 4.10
CA TRP A 43 11.35 13.38 5.54
C TRP A 43 10.11 14.17 5.93
N THR A 44 9.67 15.11 5.09
CA THR A 44 8.47 15.91 5.32
C THR A 44 7.20 15.09 5.52
N ALA A 45 7.08 13.89 4.94
CA ALA A 45 5.98 12.97 5.25
C ALA A 45 5.94 12.63 6.76
N LEU A 46 7.09 12.26 7.31
CA LEU A 46 7.24 11.88 8.71
C LEU A 46 7.10 13.10 9.63
N GLU A 47 7.68 14.24 9.24
CA GLU A 47 7.56 15.51 9.97
C GLU A 47 6.09 15.94 10.10
N LEU A 48 5.34 15.91 9.00
CA LEU A 48 3.91 16.22 8.99
C LEU A 48 3.10 15.22 9.80
N ARG A 49 3.44 13.92 9.72
CA ARG A 49 2.76 12.86 10.49
C ARG A 49 2.99 13.01 12.00
N SER A 50 4.20 13.38 12.40
CA SER A 50 4.59 13.48 13.81
C SER A 50 4.21 14.81 14.46
N SER A 51 4.09 15.90 13.70
CA SER A 51 3.79 17.22 14.26
C SER A 51 2.36 17.32 14.81
N GLU A 52 2.16 17.95 15.96
CA GLU A 52 0.81 18.24 16.45
C GLU A 52 0.19 19.43 15.71
N SER A 53 0.94 20.52 15.59
CA SER A 53 0.51 21.75 14.91
C SER A 53 1.53 22.19 13.87
N VAL A 54 1.08 22.47 12.65
CA VAL A 54 1.94 22.92 11.55
C VAL A 54 1.53 24.31 11.09
N LYS A 55 2.50 25.21 10.98
CA LYS A 55 2.33 26.60 10.55
C LYS A 55 3.16 26.86 9.30
N VAL A 56 2.60 27.49 8.28
CA VAL A 56 3.26 27.76 7.00
C VAL A 56 3.39 29.26 6.79
N VAL A 57 4.57 29.70 6.35
CA VAL A 57 4.89 31.10 6.07
C VAL A 57 4.56 31.47 4.63
N PHE A 58 3.85 32.58 4.43
CA PHE A 58 3.49 33.12 3.12
C PHE A 58 3.78 34.61 2.97
N LYS A 59 3.77 35.11 1.74
CA LYS A 59 3.85 36.55 1.43
C LYS A 59 2.56 37.23 1.86
N ASN A 60 2.70 38.35 2.56
CA ASN A 60 1.56 39.16 2.98
C ASN A 60 0.93 39.86 1.76
N PRO A 61 -0.39 39.72 1.54
CA PRO A 61 -1.05 40.34 0.40
C PRO A 61 -1.03 41.87 0.42
N ASN A 62 -0.92 42.48 1.60
CA ASN A 62 -0.94 43.94 1.80
C ASN A 62 0.47 44.55 1.87
N GLY A 63 1.51 43.77 1.55
CA GLY A 63 2.90 44.15 1.78
C GLY A 63 3.34 44.01 3.24
N GLY A 64 4.62 44.29 3.51
CA GLY A 64 5.19 44.22 4.86
C GLY A 64 5.64 42.81 5.30
N ARG A 65 5.54 42.53 6.60
CA ARG A 65 6.02 41.27 7.20
C ARG A 65 5.21 40.07 6.69
N ARG A 66 5.89 38.95 6.46
CA ARG A 66 5.29 37.66 6.08
C ARG A 66 4.20 37.22 7.07
N VAL A 67 3.24 36.44 6.59
CA VAL A 67 2.13 35.93 7.40
C VAL A 67 2.34 34.46 7.73
N LEU A 68 1.94 34.07 8.94
CA LEU A 68 1.97 32.69 9.41
C LEU A 68 0.55 32.12 9.42
N LYS A 69 0.34 30.98 8.76
CA LYS A 69 -0.98 30.35 8.61
C LYS A 69 -0.97 28.91 9.10
N ASP A 70 -2.05 28.52 9.76
CA ASP A 70 -2.22 27.15 10.24
C ASP A 70 -2.56 26.21 9.09
N LEU A 71 -1.83 25.09 8.99
CA LEU A 71 -1.98 24.15 7.89
C LEU A 71 -3.40 23.58 7.83
N ASP A 72 -3.90 23.08 8.96
CA ASP A 72 -5.13 22.29 8.99
C ASP A 72 -6.37 23.19 8.80
N SER A 73 -6.45 24.30 9.56
CA SER A 73 -7.63 25.17 9.58
C SER A 73 -7.63 26.28 8.52
N LYS A 74 -6.46 26.79 8.10
CA LYS A 74 -6.39 27.93 7.16
C LYS A 74 -6.02 27.51 5.75
N ILE A 75 -5.29 26.42 5.54
CA ILE A 75 -4.84 26.00 4.20
C ILE A 75 -5.69 24.84 3.69
N VAL A 76 -5.75 23.76 4.47
CA VAL A 76 -6.40 22.51 4.06
C VAL A 76 -7.92 22.63 4.11
N GLN A 77 -8.50 23.20 5.18
CA GLN A 77 -9.96 23.31 5.31
C GLN A 77 -10.64 24.10 4.19
N PRO A 78 -10.17 25.31 3.79
CA PRO A 78 -10.79 26.06 2.70
C PRO A 78 -10.68 25.34 1.34
N SER A 79 -9.61 24.58 1.14
CA SER A 79 -9.37 23.82 -0.10
C SER A 79 -10.34 22.66 -0.31
N MET A 80 -11.15 22.33 0.70
CA MET A 80 -12.15 21.27 0.66
C MET A 80 -13.58 21.79 0.57
N HIS A 81 -13.77 23.08 0.30
CA HIS A 81 -15.09 23.65 0.05
C HIS A 81 -15.76 23.02 -1.18
N LEU A 82 -17.10 22.94 -1.20
CA LEU A 82 -17.86 22.32 -2.31
C LEU A 82 -17.49 22.89 -3.69
N TYR A 83 -17.22 24.19 -3.75
CA TYR A 83 -16.83 24.90 -4.99
C TYR A 83 -15.31 25.06 -5.19
N ALA A 84 -14.48 24.46 -4.33
CA ALA A 84 -13.02 24.50 -4.52
C ALA A 84 -12.62 23.73 -5.79
N HIS A 85 -11.55 24.18 -6.45
CA HIS A 85 -11.03 23.52 -7.64
C HIS A 85 -10.68 22.05 -7.33
N PRO A 86 -11.03 21.07 -8.19
CA PRO A 86 -10.81 19.65 -7.94
C PRO A 86 -9.36 19.29 -7.57
N GLY A 87 -8.39 19.97 -8.21
CA GLY A 87 -6.97 19.80 -7.88
C GLY A 87 -6.61 20.19 -6.44
N TRP A 88 -7.23 21.24 -5.90
CA TRP A 88 -6.96 21.66 -4.51
C TRP A 88 -7.58 20.68 -3.51
N LYS A 89 -8.77 20.15 -3.83
CA LYS A 89 -9.42 19.11 -3.03
C LYS A 89 -8.56 17.86 -2.94
N SER A 90 -8.07 17.36 -4.07
CA SER A 90 -7.22 16.17 -4.13
C SER A 90 -5.94 16.34 -3.29
N VAL A 91 -5.29 17.50 -3.41
CA VAL A 91 -4.10 17.82 -2.59
C VAL A 91 -4.45 17.92 -1.11
N ALA A 92 -5.54 18.60 -0.76
CA ALA A 92 -5.97 18.77 0.62
C ALA A 92 -6.34 17.43 1.26
N GLU A 93 -6.98 16.52 0.53
CA GLU A 93 -7.25 15.15 0.97
C GLU A 93 -5.97 14.37 1.22
N HIS A 94 -4.99 14.47 0.31
CA HIS A 94 -3.68 13.85 0.48
C HIS A 94 -2.96 14.38 1.74
N ILE A 95 -2.93 15.70 1.94
CA ILE A 95 -2.33 16.32 3.13
C ILE A 95 -3.08 15.91 4.41
N ARG A 96 -4.42 15.94 4.42
CA ARG A 96 -5.20 15.45 5.58
C ARG A 96 -4.86 14.02 5.90
N TRP A 97 -4.79 13.18 4.87
CA TRP A 97 -4.50 11.77 5.06
C TRP A 97 -3.09 11.54 5.61
N LEU A 98 -2.07 12.29 5.14
CA LEU A 98 -0.75 12.33 5.78
C LEU A 98 -0.83 12.72 7.26
N ARG A 99 -1.65 13.71 7.59
CA ARG A 99 -1.86 14.23 8.95
C ARG A 99 -2.70 13.30 9.85
N ARG A 100 -3.40 12.29 9.33
CA ARG A 100 -4.29 11.37 10.07
C ARG A 100 -3.52 10.40 10.99
N ASN A 101 -2.92 10.91 12.06
CA ASN A 101 -2.53 10.14 13.24
C ASN A 101 -3.23 10.59 14.52
N GLN A 102 -4.28 11.40 14.39
CA GLN A 102 -5.02 11.93 15.52
C GLN A 102 -6.36 11.20 15.61
N SER A 103 -6.52 10.44 16.69
CA SER A 103 -7.76 9.84 17.20
C SER A 103 -8.88 10.87 17.48
N ASN A 104 -8.71 12.14 17.11
CA ASN A 104 -9.61 13.25 17.40
C ASN A 104 -9.96 14.07 16.14
N PHE A 105 -10.15 13.43 14.98
CA PHE A 105 -10.97 14.07 13.96
C PHE A 105 -12.45 13.84 14.32
N ASN A 106 -13.01 14.77 15.11
CA ASN A 106 -14.45 15.00 15.08
C ASN A 106 -14.82 15.22 13.60
N ARG A 107 -15.49 14.23 12.99
CA ARG A 107 -16.21 14.47 11.74
C ARG A 107 -17.17 15.63 12.02
N PRO A 108 -17.10 16.76 11.30
CA PRO A 108 -18.24 17.65 11.24
C PRO A 108 -19.39 16.84 10.63
N SER A 109 -20.47 16.65 11.39
CA SER A 109 -21.64 15.84 11.04
C SER A 109 -22.52 16.44 9.93
N GLU A 110 -21.95 17.22 9.01
CA GLU A 110 -22.70 18.08 8.09
C GLU A 110 -22.21 18.02 6.65
N TYR A 111 -21.80 16.85 6.16
CA TYR A 111 -21.70 16.62 4.71
C TYR A 111 -22.51 15.38 4.32
N PRO A 112 -23.36 15.46 3.30
CA PRO A 112 -24.17 14.34 2.86
C PRO A 112 -23.25 13.23 2.35
N ASP A 113 -23.49 12.02 2.87
CA ASP A 113 -22.91 10.77 2.39
C ASP A 113 -23.03 10.70 0.86
N PHE A 114 -21.91 10.81 0.17
CA PHE A 114 -21.83 10.36 -1.21
C PHE A 114 -21.75 8.82 -1.19
N GLY A 115 -22.93 8.19 -1.24
CA GLY A 115 -23.13 6.89 -1.88
C GLY A 115 -22.95 5.64 -1.02
N VAL A 116 -23.79 5.46 0.01
CA VAL A 116 -24.23 4.11 0.38
C VAL A 116 -25.39 3.76 -0.54
N PHE A 117 -25.17 2.88 -1.52
CA PHE A 117 -26.26 2.28 -2.29
C PHE A 117 -27.07 1.35 -1.36
N PRO A 118 -28.40 1.42 -1.36
CA PRO A 118 -29.23 0.52 -0.57
C PRO A 118 -29.17 -0.88 -1.22
N GLY A 119 -28.48 -1.82 -0.56
CA GLY A 119 -28.34 -3.20 -1.03
C GLY A 119 -27.13 -3.97 -0.48
N SER A 120 -26.15 -3.30 0.14
CA SER A 120 -25.00 -3.98 0.74
C SER A 120 -25.33 -4.53 2.12
N ILE A 121 -25.44 -5.86 2.22
CA ILE A 121 -25.53 -6.59 3.49
C ILE A 121 -24.22 -6.32 4.26
N ALA A 122 -24.29 -5.51 5.30
CA ALA A 122 -23.19 -5.29 6.23
C ALA A 122 -23.02 -6.55 7.09
N PHE A 123 -22.02 -7.37 6.77
CA PHE A 123 -21.48 -8.30 7.76
C PHE A 123 -20.58 -7.50 8.72
N THR A 124 -21.06 -7.34 9.95
CA THR A 124 -20.29 -6.84 11.08
C THR A 124 -19.18 -7.85 11.41
N VAL A 125 -18.01 -7.69 10.79
CA VAL A 125 -16.78 -8.23 11.34
C VAL A 125 -16.38 -7.28 12.47
N THR A 126 -16.55 -7.73 13.71
CA THR A 126 -15.98 -7.05 14.88
C THR A 126 -14.46 -6.99 14.70
N PRO A 127 -13.83 -5.79 14.72
CA PRO A 127 -12.39 -5.69 14.58
C PRO A 127 -11.71 -6.28 15.81
N ILE A 128 -10.84 -7.28 15.61
CA ILE A 128 -9.92 -7.72 16.67
C ILE A 128 -8.86 -6.62 16.83
N GLU A 129 -8.90 -5.96 17.98
CA GLU A 129 -8.28 -4.67 18.28
C GLU A 129 -6.81 -4.75 18.72
N SER A 130 -6.05 -5.74 18.27
CA SER A 130 -4.65 -5.91 18.69
C SER A 130 -3.68 -6.00 17.50
N GLN A 131 -2.91 -4.92 17.33
CA GLN A 131 -1.62 -4.86 16.62
C GLN A 131 -1.58 -4.72 15.08
N ARG A 132 -2.67 -4.37 14.38
CA ARG A 132 -2.55 -3.98 12.96
C ARG A 132 -2.08 -2.52 12.81
N SER A 133 -1.11 -2.29 11.94
CA SER A 133 -0.75 -0.94 11.48
C SER A 133 -1.89 -0.35 10.64
N ASP A 134 -2.27 0.91 10.88
CA ASP A 134 -3.26 1.62 10.03
C ASP A 134 -2.78 1.87 8.59
N PHE A 135 -1.51 1.56 8.28
CA PHE A 135 -0.95 1.73 6.95
C PHE A 135 -1.18 0.48 6.10
N THR A 136 -1.71 0.68 4.89
CA THR A 136 -1.59 -0.29 3.79
C THR A 136 -0.34 -0.02 2.95
N ILE A 137 0.06 -0.96 2.10
CA ILE A 137 1.14 -0.70 1.13
C ILE A 137 0.75 0.45 0.20
N ASP A 138 -0.45 0.41 -0.38
CA ASP A 138 -0.93 1.45 -1.31
C ASP A 138 -0.91 2.83 -0.66
N SER A 139 -1.27 2.88 0.63
CA SER A 139 -1.13 4.06 1.46
C SER A 139 0.32 4.56 1.48
N LEU A 140 1.29 3.72 1.88
CA LEU A 140 2.70 4.12 1.93
C LEU A 140 3.25 4.56 0.58
N LEU A 141 2.88 3.87 -0.50
CA LEU A 141 3.29 4.23 -1.86
C LEU A 141 2.72 5.59 -2.25
N SER A 142 1.44 5.84 -1.98
CA SER A 142 0.82 7.14 -2.26
C SER A 142 1.51 8.29 -1.54
N ILE A 143 2.06 8.07 -0.33
CA ILE A 143 2.92 9.03 0.37
C ILE A 143 4.26 9.15 -0.36
N LEU A 144 4.96 8.05 -0.53
CA LEU A 144 6.41 8.11 -0.70
C LEU A 144 6.84 8.13 -2.16
N GLU A 145 5.96 7.79 -3.10
CA GLU A 145 6.27 7.87 -4.53
C GLU A 145 6.40 9.29 -5.07
N PRO A 146 5.49 10.25 -4.76
CA PRO A 146 5.64 11.63 -5.22
C PRO A 146 6.92 12.32 -4.69
N ARG A 147 7.58 11.72 -3.69
CA ARG A 147 8.78 12.26 -3.04
C ARG A 147 10.05 11.84 -3.77
N TYR A 148 10.12 12.17 -5.06
CA TYR A 148 11.20 11.75 -5.97
C TYR A 148 12.56 12.39 -5.66
N THR A 149 12.60 13.50 -4.92
CA THR A 149 13.86 14.13 -4.48
C THR A 149 14.50 13.39 -3.29
N CYS A 150 13.87 12.33 -2.79
CA CYS A 150 14.36 11.50 -1.70
C CYS A 150 15.11 10.28 -2.23
N TRP A 151 16.28 9.98 -1.67
CA TRP A 151 17.04 8.79 -2.05
C TRP A 151 16.26 7.51 -1.77
N ALA A 152 16.43 6.49 -2.61
CA ALA A 152 15.68 5.23 -2.48
C ALA A 152 15.87 4.55 -1.11
N ARG A 153 17.06 4.68 -0.51
CA ARG A 153 17.34 4.20 0.86
C ARG A 153 16.57 4.99 1.92
N ASP A 154 16.56 6.32 1.82
CA ASP A 154 15.84 7.15 2.77
C ASP A 154 14.34 6.92 2.68
N ARG A 155 13.78 6.75 1.48
CA ARG A 155 12.34 6.46 1.30
C ARG A 155 11.90 5.21 2.05
N ILE A 156 12.70 4.14 2.02
CA ILE A 156 12.35 2.92 2.75
C ILE A 156 12.51 3.06 4.27
N ILE A 157 13.51 3.82 4.73
CA ILE A 157 13.65 4.15 6.16
C ILE A 157 12.46 4.98 6.63
N ILE A 158 12.04 5.98 5.85
CA ILE A 158 10.86 6.80 6.16
C ILE A 158 9.60 5.93 6.18
N ALA A 159 9.44 4.98 5.25
CA ALA A 159 8.33 4.03 5.26
C ALA A 159 8.28 3.23 6.57
N ALA A 160 9.41 2.68 7.01
CA ALA A 160 9.51 1.97 8.29
C ALA A 160 9.16 2.90 9.46
N LEU A 161 9.69 4.12 9.49
CA LEU A 161 9.36 5.07 10.55
C LEU A 161 7.86 5.41 10.59
N LEU A 162 7.23 5.65 9.43
CA LEU A 162 5.80 5.91 9.32
C LEU A 162 4.97 4.77 9.91
N VAL A 163 5.25 3.53 9.51
CA VAL A 163 4.59 2.32 10.07
C VAL A 163 4.82 2.19 11.58
N GLY A 164 6.01 2.59 12.06
CA GLY A 164 6.35 2.58 13.48
C GLY A 164 5.61 3.62 14.32
N THR A 165 5.17 4.75 13.73
CA THR A 165 4.51 5.84 14.48
C THR A 165 3.14 5.45 15.06
N ASN A 166 2.51 4.38 14.58
CA ASN A 166 1.17 3.97 15.01
C ASN A 166 1.18 2.94 16.15
N SER A 167 2.36 2.51 16.61
CA SER A 167 2.46 1.59 17.75
C SER A 167 2.22 2.34 19.06
N LYS A 168 1.28 1.84 19.89
CA LYS A 168 1.00 2.38 21.24
C LYS A 168 2.26 2.49 22.11
N THR A 169 3.24 1.63 21.85
CA THR A 169 4.61 1.75 22.32
C THR A 169 5.52 2.01 21.10
N PRO A 170 6.17 3.18 21.00
CA PRO A 170 7.14 3.43 19.94
C PRO A 170 8.36 2.53 20.20
N ASP A 171 8.33 1.33 19.66
CA ASP A 171 9.47 0.43 19.63
C ASP A 171 10.46 1.00 18.60
N GLN A 172 11.43 1.79 19.04
CA GLN A 172 12.42 2.40 18.13
C GLN A 172 13.39 1.36 17.54
N THR A 173 13.37 0.10 17.99
CA THR A 173 14.34 -0.93 17.60
C THR A 173 13.73 -2.02 16.71
N TRP A 174 12.47 -1.89 16.30
CA TRP A 174 11.80 -2.91 15.48
C TRP A 174 12.41 -3.11 14.08
N PHE A 175 13.17 -2.12 13.58
CA PHE A 175 13.98 -2.24 12.38
C PHE A 175 15.32 -1.54 12.57
N ASP A 176 16.31 -1.94 11.77
CA ASP A 176 17.65 -1.36 11.76
C ASP A 176 17.89 -0.69 10.39
N PRO A 177 18.17 0.63 10.35
CA PRO A 177 18.37 1.36 9.10
C PRO A 177 19.65 0.96 8.35
N GLU A 178 20.59 0.24 8.97
CA GLU A 178 21.82 -0.24 8.34
C GLU A 178 21.58 -1.47 7.46
N GLN A 179 20.49 -2.21 7.72
CA GLN A 179 20.14 -3.42 6.99
C GLN A 179 19.90 -3.20 5.49
N PRO A 180 20.09 -4.25 4.67
CA PRO A 180 19.71 -4.23 3.26
C PRO A 180 18.25 -3.80 3.04
N ARG A 181 17.98 -3.09 1.94
CA ARG A 181 16.62 -2.58 1.60
C ARG A 181 15.57 -3.69 1.53
N ALA A 182 15.94 -4.88 1.05
CA ALA A 182 15.05 -6.03 1.01
C ALA A 182 14.62 -6.44 2.42
N ASP A 183 15.53 -6.42 3.40
CA ASP A 183 15.25 -6.80 4.78
C ASP A 183 14.33 -5.80 5.48
N ILE A 184 14.55 -4.50 5.26
CA ILE A 184 13.64 -3.46 5.75
C ILE A 184 12.26 -3.62 5.10
N SER A 185 12.19 -3.93 3.79
CA SER A 185 10.92 -4.17 3.09
C SER A 185 10.16 -5.34 3.72
N ARG A 186 10.83 -6.47 3.93
CA ARG A 186 10.25 -7.66 4.57
C ARG A 186 9.70 -7.36 5.97
N LYS A 187 10.47 -6.63 6.79
CA LYS A 187 10.03 -6.19 8.12
C LYS A 187 8.78 -5.31 8.05
N ILE A 188 8.75 -4.34 7.14
CA ILE A 188 7.58 -3.47 6.92
C ILE A 188 6.35 -4.32 6.54
N LEU A 189 6.51 -5.26 5.61
CA LEU A 189 5.42 -6.12 5.14
C LEU A 189 4.86 -7.01 6.25
N ILE A 190 5.72 -7.59 7.07
CA ILE A 190 5.30 -8.35 8.27
C ILE A 190 4.51 -7.45 9.22
N LYS A 191 5.00 -6.23 9.47
CA LYS A 191 4.36 -5.30 10.43
C LYS A 191 3.02 -4.75 9.93
N ILE A 192 2.86 -4.56 8.61
CA ILE A 192 1.57 -4.23 7.99
C ILE A 192 0.64 -5.46 8.03
N GLY A 193 1.19 -6.65 7.78
CA GLY A 193 0.50 -7.93 7.88
C GLY A 193 -0.50 -8.23 6.75
N SER A 194 -0.70 -7.31 5.81
CA SER A 194 -1.58 -7.52 4.66
C SER A 194 -1.23 -6.68 3.43
N ILE A 195 -1.55 -7.19 2.25
CA ILE A 195 -1.36 -6.51 0.96
C ILE A 195 -2.62 -6.65 0.10
N SER A 196 -2.82 -5.76 -0.88
CA SER A 196 -3.92 -5.97 -1.85
C SER A 196 -3.56 -7.13 -2.80
N TYR A 197 -4.56 -7.89 -3.29
CA TYR A 197 -4.34 -8.87 -4.37
C TYR A 197 -3.64 -8.25 -5.56
N HIS A 198 -3.88 -6.97 -5.82
CA HIS A 198 -3.35 -6.34 -7.00
C HIS A 198 -1.87 -5.96 -6.86
N SER A 199 -1.39 -5.76 -5.64
CA SER A 199 0.02 -5.45 -5.39
C SER A 199 0.92 -6.60 -5.85
N ILE A 200 0.46 -7.85 -5.77
CA ILE A 200 1.25 -9.01 -6.18
C ILE A 200 1.51 -9.09 -7.69
N PHE A 201 0.71 -8.37 -8.49
CA PHE A 201 0.92 -8.30 -9.94
C PHE A 201 1.98 -7.25 -10.27
N HIS A 202 3.16 -7.40 -9.67
CA HIS A 202 4.31 -6.54 -9.91
C HIS A 202 5.23 -7.15 -10.97
N ASP A 203 5.89 -6.28 -11.74
CA ASP A 203 6.77 -6.67 -12.85
C ASP A 203 8.25 -6.65 -12.45
N GLU A 204 8.55 -7.21 -11.27
CA GLU A 204 9.87 -7.15 -10.64
C GLU A 204 10.41 -8.54 -10.36
N VAL A 205 11.73 -8.72 -10.48
CA VAL A 205 12.41 -9.96 -10.13
C VAL A 205 12.32 -10.14 -8.61
N PRO A 206 11.70 -11.21 -8.09
CA PRO A 206 11.50 -11.36 -6.65
C PRO A 206 12.81 -11.49 -5.86
N ILE A 207 12.74 -11.25 -4.54
CA ILE A 207 13.89 -11.37 -3.62
C ILE A 207 14.51 -12.77 -3.68
N PHE A 208 13.67 -13.80 -3.77
CA PHE A 208 14.11 -15.19 -3.91
C PHE A 208 13.44 -15.87 -5.10
N GLU A 209 14.12 -16.85 -5.69
CA GLU A 209 13.57 -17.60 -6.81
C GLU A 209 12.46 -18.58 -6.38
N SER A 210 12.53 -19.08 -5.15
CA SER A 210 11.64 -20.10 -4.59
C SER A 210 11.43 -19.91 -3.08
N GLY A 211 10.39 -20.55 -2.55
CA GLY A 211 10.10 -20.55 -1.12
C GLY A 211 9.54 -19.21 -0.58
N PRO A 212 9.73 -18.95 0.72
CA PRO A 212 9.24 -17.71 1.35
C PRO A 212 9.77 -16.47 0.63
N TRP A 213 8.94 -15.43 0.52
CA TRP A 213 9.26 -14.17 -0.17
C TRP A 213 9.55 -14.28 -1.68
N SER A 214 9.32 -15.44 -2.31
CA SER A 214 9.45 -15.59 -3.77
C SER A 214 8.37 -14.83 -4.57
N TRP A 215 7.35 -14.31 -3.89
CA TRP A 215 6.32 -13.42 -4.42
C TRP A 215 6.64 -11.93 -4.20
N CYS A 216 7.72 -11.58 -3.50
CA CYS A 216 7.97 -10.22 -3.05
C CYS A 216 9.05 -9.54 -3.89
N PRO A 217 8.83 -8.30 -4.38
CA PRO A 217 9.86 -7.52 -5.05
C PRO A 217 10.99 -7.12 -4.10
N PRO A 218 12.19 -6.74 -4.60
CA PRO A 218 13.36 -6.40 -3.78
C PRO A 218 13.19 -5.11 -2.96
N SER A 219 12.20 -4.30 -3.32
CA SER A 219 11.86 -3.06 -2.63
C SER A 219 10.34 -2.95 -2.51
N LEU A 220 9.88 -2.38 -1.39
CA LEU A 220 8.48 -2.01 -1.21
C LEU A 220 7.90 -1.20 -2.38
N PHE A 221 8.72 -0.36 -3.03
CA PHE A 221 8.31 0.46 -4.18
C PHE A 221 8.18 -0.32 -5.50
N GLY A 222 8.54 -1.61 -5.51
CA GLY A 222 8.28 -2.50 -6.63
C GLY A 222 6.83 -2.98 -6.69
N PHE A 223 6.10 -2.92 -5.56
CA PHE A 223 4.64 -3.02 -5.60
C PHE A 223 4.15 -1.74 -6.29
N GLY A 224 3.72 -1.84 -7.55
CA GLY A 224 3.34 -0.65 -8.33
C GLY A 224 2.22 0.14 -7.65
N SER A 225 2.34 1.47 -7.64
CA SER A 225 1.31 2.32 -7.08
C SER A 225 0.07 2.37 -7.93
N ARG A 226 -1.04 2.17 -7.24
CA ARG A 226 -2.35 2.52 -7.76
C ARG A 226 -2.52 4.00 -7.50
N ALA A 227 -2.52 4.77 -8.59
CA ALA A 227 -3.04 6.13 -8.59
C ALA A 227 -4.34 6.13 -7.78
N TYR A 228 -4.36 7.00 -6.76
CA TYR A 228 -5.45 7.25 -5.84
C TYR A 228 -6.82 7.04 -6.50
N SER A 229 -7.53 5.96 -6.14
CA SER A 229 -8.96 5.81 -6.41
C SER A 229 -9.69 5.93 -5.07
N PRO A 230 -10.00 7.16 -4.62
CA PRO A 230 -10.81 7.40 -3.44
C PRO A 230 -12.24 6.99 -3.79
N GLY A 231 -12.54 5.70 -3.67
CA GLY A 231 -13.80 5.12 -4.15
C GLY A 231 -13.74 3.64 -4.48
N SER A 232 -12.55 3.04 -4.57
CA SER A 232 -12.41 1.57 -4.56
C SER A 232 -12.63 1.08 -3.12
N VAL A 233 -13.90 1.06 -2.72
CA VAL A 233 -14.41 0.50 -1.47
C VAL A 233 -13.73 -0.83 -1.21
N TYR A 234 -13.27 -1.01 0.04
CA TYR A 234 -12.86 -2.24 0.67
C TYR A 234 -13.80 -3.39 0.30
N SER A 235 -13.56 -4.07 -0.81
CA SER A 235 -14.28 -5.29 -1.10
C SER A 235 -13.72 -6.37 -0.16
N VAL A 236 -14.62 -6.89 0.67
CA VAL A 236 -14.32 -7.90 1.69
C VAL A 236 -13.82 -9.15 0.96
N GLY A 237 -12.50 -9.32 0.92
CA GLY A 237 -11.84 -10.37 0.12
C GLY A 237 -10.75 -9.87 -0.82
N ALA A 238 -10.46 -8.56 -0.87
CA ALA A 238 -9.42 -7.97 -1.71
C ALA A 238 -8.03 -7.82 -1.07
N PHE A 239 -7.79 -8.50 0.06
CA PHE A 239 -6.49 -8.50 0.75
C PHE A 239 -5.94 -9.92 0.95
N LEU A 240 -4.61 -10.00 0.91
CA LEU A 240 -3.79 -11.17 1.19
C LEU A 240 -3.05 -10.92 2.51
N SER A 241 -2.95 -11.94 3.36
CA SER A 241 -2.26 -11.86 4.65
C SER A 241 -0.79 -12.23 4.50
N VAL A 242 0.10 -11.40 5.03
CA VAL A 242 1.55 -11.65 5.02
C VAL A 242 1.91 -12.41 6.30
N GLY A 243 2.45 -13.62 6.16
CA GLY A 243 2.94 -14.40 7.28
C GLY A 243 4.31 -13.91 7.78
N THR A 244 4.57 -14.12 9.08
CA THR A 244 5.90 -13.87 9.67
C THR A 244 6.98 -14.81 9.12
N ASP A 245 6.55 -15.93 8.54
CA ASP A 245 7.37 -16.90 7.83
C ASP A 245 7.75 -16.46 6.41
N GLY A 246 7.16 -15.38 5.89
CA GLY A 246 7.41 -14.85 4.56
C GLY A 246 6.52 -15.40 3.46
N HIS A 247 5.56 -16.26 3.78
CA HIS A 247 4.56 -16.71 2.82
C HIS A 247 3.38 -15.75 2.75
N LEU A 248 2.65 -15.83 1.65
CA LEU A 248 1.44 -15.05 1.43
C LEU A 248 0.22 -15.96 1.47
N TYR A 249 -0.79 -15.55 2.23
CA TYR A 249 -1.98 -16.35 2.49
C TYR A 249 -3.22 -15.62 1.96
N GLY A 250 -4.10 -16.34 1.27
CA GLY A 250 -5.35 -15.76 0.81
C GLY A 250 -6.21 -16.70 -0.01
N ASN A 251 -7.36 -16.20 -0.42
CA ASN A 251 -8.39 -16.96 -1.11
C ASN A 251 -8.25 -16.79 -2.63
N TRP A 252 -7.93 -17.87 -3.32
CA TRP A 252 -7.70 -17.86 -4.77
C TRP A 252 -8.76 -18.68 -5.50
N ASN A 253 -9.09 -18.24 -6.71
CA ASN A 253 -9.62 -19.14 -7.73
C ASN A 253 -8.44 -19.84 -8.39
N VAL A 254 -8.46 -21.16 -8.40
CA VAL A 254 -7.37 -22.01 -8.89
C VAL A 254 -7.83 -22.72 -10.17
N PHE A 255 -7.06 -22.54 -11.24
CA PHE A 255 -7.25 -23.21 -12.52
C PHE A 255 -6.01 -24.04 -12.84
N GLU A 256 -6.19 -25.23 -13.41
CA GLU A 256 -5.07 -25.95 -14.02
C GLU A 256 -4.57 -25.19 -15.24
N LEU A 257 -3.26 -25.29 -15.50
CA LEU A 257 -2.70 -24.71 -16.70
C LEU A 257 -3.14 -25.56 -17.92
N PRO A 258 -3.89 -25.00 -18.88
CA PRO A 258 -4.33 -25.76 -20.06
C PRO A 258 -3.15 -26.23 -20.91
N ASP A 259 -3.29 -27.34 -21.62
CA ASP A 259 -2.25 -27.88 -22.51
C ASP A 259 -1.89 -26.89 -23.64
N ASP A 260 -2.85 -26.08 -24.08
CA ASP A 260 -2.69 -25.04 -25.11
C ASP A 260 -2.36 -23.65 -24.52
N ALA A 261 -1.95 -23.58 -23.24
CA ALA A 261 -1.65 -22.33 -22.55
C ALA A 261 -0.59 -21.48 -23.26
N ALA A 262 0.40 -22.10 -23.89
CA ALA A 262 1.47 -21.39 -24.62
C ALA A 262 0.95 -20.56 -25.81
N ASP A 263 -0.19 -20.94 -26.40
CA ASP A 263 -0.79 -20.23 -27.54
C ASP A 263 -1.72 -19.09 -27.10
N ARG A 264 -2.32 -19.21 -25.90
CA ARG A 264 -3.33 -18.28 -25.38
C ARG A 264 -2.79 -17.27 -24.37
N LEU A 265 -1.76 -17.65 -23.63
CA LEU A 265 -1.18 -16.86 -22.54
C LEU A 265 0.17 -16.29 -22.94
N ARG A 266 0.42 -15.06 -22.52
CA ARG A 266 1.68 -14.36 -22.74
C ARG A 266 2.31 -13.96 -21.41
N PRO A 267 3.63 -14.11 -21.25
CA PRO A 267 4.32 -13.58 -20.08
C PRO A 267 4.10 -12.07 -19.94
N HIS A 268 3.77 -11.62 -18.73
CA HIS A 268 3.83 -10.23 -18.33
C HIS A 268 5.10 -10.04 -17.52
N ALA A 269 6.17 -9.72 -18.24
CA ALA A 269 7.49 -9.53 -17.66
C ALA A 269 8.30 -8.52 -18.49
N SER A 270 8.79 -7.45 -17.85
CA SER A 270 9.77 -6.53 -18.44
C SER A 270 11.18 -7.13 -18.43
N HIS A 271 11.50 -7.97 -17.44
CA HIS A 271 12.84 -8.54 -17.31
C HIS A 271 12.99 -9.88 -18.08
N PRO A 272 14.06 -10.07 -18.88
CA PRO A 272 14.27 -11.30 -19.67
C PRO A 272 14.28 -12.59 -18.86
N HIS A 273 14.86 -12.57 -17.66
CA HIS A 273 14.89 -13.73 -16.75
C HIS A 273 13.47 -14.20 -16.36
N LEU A 274 12.59 -13.27 -15.95
CA LEU A 274 11.19 -13.60 -15.62
C LEU A 274 10.45 -14.14 -16.83
N LYS A 275 10.64 -13.49 -17.99
CA LYS A 275 10.04 -13.94 -19.25
C LYS A 275 10.47 -15.37 -19.60
N SER A 276 11.76 -15.67 -19.50
CA SER A 276 12.30 -17.03 -19.74
C SER A 276 11.67 -18.05 -18.79
N ARG A 277 11.65 -17.75 -17.49
CA ARG A 277 11.08 -18.63 -16.46
C ARG A 277 9.60 -18.93 -16.71
N ILE A 278 8.81 -17.91 -17.05
CA ILE A 278 7.39 -18.07 -17.38
C ILE A 278 7.23 -18.91 -18.65
N MET A 279 8.03 -18.65 -19.69
CA MET A 279 7.94 -19.42 -20.95
C MET A 279 8.30 -20.90 -20.77
N VAL A 280 9.24 -21.23 -19.89
CA VAL A 280 9.54 -22.63 -19.53
C VAL A 280 8.34 -23.28 -18.84
N ALA A 281 7.75 -22.59 -17.86
CA ALA A 281 6.56 -23.08 -17.16
C ALA A 281 5.31 -23.19 -18.05
N LEU A 282 5.19 -22.38 -19.11
CA LEU A 282 4.11 -22.52 -20.10
C LEU A 282 4.29 -23.72 -21.03
N ARG A 283 5.53 -24.23 -21.19
CA ARG A 283 5.81 -25.44 -21.97
C ARG A 283 5.65 -26.71 -21.14
N GLU A 284 6.05 -26.63 -19.87
CA GLU A 284 5.89 -27.69 -18.88
C GLU A 284 4.53 -27.53 -18.18
N HIS A 285 3.46 -28.13 -18.72
CA HIS A 285 2.10 -27.96 -18.18
C HIS A 285 1.86 -28.71 -16.86
N THR A 286 2.63 -29.78 -16.59
CA THR A 286 2.45 -30.61 -15.39
C THR A 286 2.81 -29.84 -14.11
N ASN A 287 1.90 -29.84 -13.13
CA ASN A 287 2.04 -29.21 -11.81
C ASN A 287 2.03 -27.66 -11.80
N PHE A 288 1.62 -27.00 -12.88
CA PHE A 288 1.43 -25.54 -12.89
C PHE A 288 -0.05 -25.18 -12.88
N TYR A 289 -0.34 -24.07 -12.20
CA TYR A 289 -1.68 -23.56 -11.94
C TYR A 289 -1.73 -22.06 -12.17
N LEU A 290 -2.92 -21.58 -12.52
CA LEU A 290 -3.24 -20.17 -12.65
C LEU A 290 -4.07 -19.75 -11.44
N LEU A 291 -3.61 -18.72 -10.75
CA LEU A 291 -4.31 -18.14 -9.60
C LEU A 291 -4.92 -16.80 -9.99
N SER A 292 -6.20 -16.62 -9.66
CA SER A 292 -6.92 -15.35 -9.83
C SER A 292 -7.57 -14.93 -8.52
N ALA A 293 -7.64 -13.62 -8.31
CA ALA A 293 -8.46 -13.05 -7.24
C ALA A 293 -9.95 -13.36 -7.48
N ARG A 294 -10.71 -13.53 -6.38
CA ARG A 294 -12.12 -13.95 -6.38
C ARG A 294 -13.04 -13.03 -7.20
N GLU A 295 -12.70 -11.74 -7.28
CA GLU A 295 -13.51 -10.69 -7.90
C GLU A 295 -13.14 -10.41 -9.37
N SER A 296 -12.10 -11.07 -9.88
CA SER A 296 -11.55 -10.81 -11.20
C SER A 296 -12.18 -11.71 -12.27
N ARG A 297 -13.46 -11.47 -12.60
CA ARG A 297 -14.11 -12.13 -13.76
C ARG A 297 -13.81 -11.47 -15.09
N GLN A 298 -13.21 -10.27 -15.09
CA GLN A 298 -12.91 -9.50 -16.30
C GLN A 298 -11.42 -9.30 -16.58
N ILE A 299 -10.53 -9.69 -15.65
CA ILE A 299 -9.10 -9.42 -15.83
C ILE A 299 -8.46 -10.64 -16.49
N SER A 300 -7.95 -10.44 -17.70
CA SER A 300 -7.09 -11.36 -18.44
C SER A 300 -5.69 -11.45 -17.82
N LYS A 301 -5.54 -11.39 -16.48
CA LYS A 301 -4.26 -11.44 -15.76
C LYS A 301 -4.33 -12.51 -14.69
N TYR A 302 -3.35 -13.41 -14.67
CA TYR A 302 -3.26 -14.52 -13.73
C TYR A 302 -1.85 -14.60 -13.15
N LEU A 303 -1.75 -15.11 -11.93
CA LEU A 303 -0.46 -15.55 -11.39
C LEU A 303 -0.21 -16.97 -11.84
N LEU A 304 0.94 -17.20 -12.45
CA LEU A 304 1.43 -18.54 -12.73
C LEU A 304 2.16 -19.04 -11.49
N ALA A 305 1.77 -20.21 -11.00
CA ALA A 305 2.34 -20.80 -9.82
C ALA A 305 2.53 -22.32 -9.96
N LYS A 306 3.60 -22.85 -9.39
CA LYS A 306 3.89 -24.30 -9.39
C LYS A 306 3.38 -24.92 -8.09
N ALA A 307 2.63 -26.02 -8.15
CA ALA A 307 2.28 -26.75 -6.95
C ALA A 307 3.54 -27.34 -6.31
N THR A 308 3.66 -27.20 -4.99
CA THR A 308 4.77 -27.77 -4.22
C THR A 308 4.27 -28.91 -3.35
N GLU A 309 4.90 -30.07 -3.45
CA GLU A 309 4.70 -31.16 -2.49
C GLU A 309 5.41 -30.80 -1.19
N GLN A 310 4.67 -30.32 -0.17
CA GLN A 310 4.92 -30.57 1.27
C GLN A 310 4.10 -29.63 2.16
N TYR A 311 3.22 -30.26 2.96
CA TYR A 311 2.85 -29.79 4.29
C TYR A 311 3.28 -30.88 5.25
N THR A 312 4.45 -30.75 5.90
CA THR A 312 4.79 -31.63 7.01
C THR A 312 3.99 -31.20 8.25
N ASN A 313 3.49 -32.17 9.03
CA ASN A 313 2.63 -31.92 10.18
C ASN A 313 3.28 -30.99 11.24
N ASP A 314 4.61 -30.85 11.27
CA ASP A 314 5.33 -29.94 12.17
C ASP A 314 5.12 -28.45 11.87
N GLN A 315 4.81 -28.06 10.63
CA GLN A 315 4.53 -26.65 10.28
C GLN A 315 3.13 -26.19 10.68
N LYS A 316 2.23 -27.11 11.03
CA LYS A 316 0.89 -26.82 11.58
C LYS A 316 0.91 -26.30 13.01
N SER A 317 2.04 -26.18 13.71
CA SER A 317 2.07 -25.64 15.08
C SER A 317 2.66 -24.23 15.15
N LYS A 318 3.60 -23.88 14.26
CA LYS A 318 4.32 -22.58 14.28
C LYS A 318 3.65 -21.45 13.49
N CYS A 319 2.80 -21.74 12.51
CA CYS A 319 2.07 -20.70 11.74
C CYS A 319 0.98 -19.98 12.56
N TRP A 320 0.68 -20.46 13.77
CA TRP A 320 -0.56 -20.16 14.49
C TRP A 320 -0.45 -19.05 15.54
N GLN A 321 0.73 -18.46 15.73
CA GLN A 321 0.95 -17.50 16.83
C GLN A 321 1.28 -16.06 16.38
N GLY A 322 1.34 -15.77 15.07
CA GLY A 322 1.87 -14.49 14.57
C GLY A 322 0.86 -13.46 14.06
N ALA A 323 -0.33 -13.86 13.65
CA ALA A 323 -1.33 -12.96 13.06
C ALA A 323 -2.67 -13.18 13.76
N GLY A 324 -3.20 -12.16 14.43
CA GLY A 324 -4.42 -12.20 15.25
C GLY A 324 -5.73 -12.44 14.48
N GLY A 325 -5.77 -13.43 13.60
CA GLY A 325 -6.97 -13.88 12.89
C GLY A 325 -6.98 -15.40 12.74
N TYR A 326 -8.13 -16.01 13.00
CA TYR A 326 -8.41 -17.41 12.71
C TYR A 326 -8.42 -17.59 11.18
N PHE A 327 -7.32 -18.08 10.60
CA PHE A 327 -7.32 -18.56 9.22
C PHE A 327 -7.23 -20.09 9.22
N PRO A 328 -8.12 -20.80 8.49
CA PRO A 328 -8.00 -22.24 8.35
C PRO A 328 -6.67 -22.59 7.66
N PRO A 329 -6.06 -23.76 7.94
CA PRO A 329 -4.82 -24.17 7.30
C PRO A 329 -4.96 -24.11 5.76
N PRO A 330 -3.93 -23.63 5.03
CA PRO A 330 -4.00 -23.52 3.59
C PRO A 330 -4.18 -24.92 2.99
N ALA A 331 -5.14 -25.04 2.09
CA ALA A 331 -5.50 -26.32 1.52
C ALA A 331 -4.58 -26.71 0.35
N LYS A 332 -3.85 -25.75 -0.22
CA LYS A 332 -2.81 -25.96 -1.23
C LYS A 332 -1.64 -24.98 -1.04
N VAL A 333 -0.46 -25.42 -1.42
CA VAL A 333 0.77 -24.62 -1.42
C VAL A 333 1.28 -24.49 -2.85
N PHE A 334 1.57 -23.25 -3.23
CA PHE A 334 2.13 -22.92 -4.51
C PHE A 334 3.45 -22.17 -4.33
N GLN A 335 4.30 -22.27 -5.33
CA GLN A 335 5.47 -21.41 -5.51
C GLN A 335 5.16 -20.41 -6.62
N TYR A 336 5.35 -19.13 -6.36
CA TYR A 336 5.23 -18.07 -7.38
C TYR A 336 6.16 -18.35 -8.56
N VAL A 337 5.70 -18.16 -9.80
CA VAL A 337 6.54 -18.30 -11.01
C VAL A 337 6.60 -16.99 -11.77
N GLY A 338 5.47 -16.31 -11.93
CA GLY A 338 5.37 -15.04 -12.63
C GLY A 338 3.93 -14.66 -12.93
N ILE A 339 3.75 -13.66 -13.81
CA ILE A 339 2.44 -13.16 -14.21
C ILE A 339 2.23 -13.47 -15.69
N VAL A 340 1.01 -13.92 -16.03
CA VAL A 340 0.61 -14.15 -17.42
C VAL A 340 -0.65 -13.36 -17.75
N ILE A 341 -0.76 -12.98 -19.03
CA ILE A 341 -1.90 -12.27 -19.59
C ILE A 341 -2.51 -13.08 -20.72
N GLY A 342 -3.83 -13.22 -20.73
CA GLY A 342 -4.55 -13.89 -21.82
C GLY A 342 -5.96 -14.30 -21.41
N GLN A 343 -6.62 -15.04 -22.28
CA GLN A 343 -7.95 -15.59 -22.02
C GLN A 343 -7.85 -17.08 -21.72
N LEU A 344 -8.51 -17.49 -20.64
CA LEU A 344 -8.74 -18.90 -20.37
C LEU A 344 -9.73 -19.49 -21.40
N PRO A 345 -9.61 -20.78 -21.72
CA PRO A 345 -10.65 -21.50 -22.45
C PRO A 345 -12.03 -21.31 -21.79
N PRO A 346 -13.12 -21.21 -22.56
CA PRO A 346 -14.47 -21.08 -22.02
C PRO A 346 -14.89 -22.28 -21.16
N ASP A 347 -14.25 -23.43 -21.38
CA ASP A 347 -14.39 -24.70 -20.68
C ASP A 347 -13.37 -24.89 -19.53
N ALA A 348 -12.52 -23.89 -19.25
CA ALA A 348 -11.56 -23.99 -18.16
C ALA A 348 -12.29 -24.05 -16.81
N GLU A 349 -12.37 -25.26 -16.24
CA GLU A 349 -12.99 -25.46 -14.94
C GLU A 349 -12.09 -24.91 -13.81
N CYS A 350 -12.70 -24.12 -12.94
CA CYS A 350 -12.08 -23.69 -11.71
C CYS A 350 -12.13 -24.83 -10.71
N ILE A 351 -10.99 -25.48 -10.48
CA ILE A 351 -10.88 -26.68 -9.65
C ILE A 351 -11.11 -26.35 -8.18
N ALA A 352 -10.87 -25.11 -7.77
CA ALA A 352 -11.18 -24.64 -6.43
C ALA A 352 -11.53 -23.15 -6.40
N HIS A 353 -12.72 -22.85 -5.91
CA HIS A 353 -13.22 -21.48 -5.75
C HIS A 353 -12.93 -20.93 -4.36
N GLY A 354 -12.22 -19.81 -4.30
CA GLY A 354 -11.95 -19.10 -3.04
C GLY A 354 -11.23 -19.96 -2.00
N GLN A 355 -10.38 -20.89 -2.45
CA GLN A 355 -9.63 -21.78 -1.57
C GLN A 355 -8.52 -20.99 -0.88
N ASN A 356 -8.35 -21.18 0.43
CA ASN A 356 -7.22 -20.59 1.14
C ASN A 356 -5.93 -21.28 0.68
N CYS A 357 -5.05 -20.55 0.00
CA CYS A 357 -3.78 -21.05 -0.50
C CYS A 357 -2.62 -20.30 0.12
N ARG A 358 -1.48 -20.98 0.21
CA ARG A 358 -0.18 -20.42 0.57
C ARG A 358 0.64 -20.23 -0.70
N LEU A 359 1.20 -19.05 -0.89
CA LEU A 359 2.16 -18.71 -1.94
C LEU A 359 3.55 -18.39 -1.36
#